data_AF-R6HH38-F1
#
_entry.id   AF-R6HH38-F1
#
_cell.length_a   1.000
_cell.length_b   1.000
_cell.length_c   1.000
_cell.angle_alpha   90.00
_cell.angle_beta   90.00
_cell.angle_gamma   90.00
#
_symmetry.space_group_name_H-M   'P 1'
#
loop_
_entity.id
_entity.type
_entity.pdbx_description
1 polymer ?
#
loop_
_entity_poly.entity_id
_entity_poly.type
_entity_poly.pdbx_seq_one_letter_code
_entity_poly.pdbx_strand_id
1 'polypeptide(L)'
;MAKPTYILIRESSNESGYTAHSFPTETSAYTAMDCMVKSDTAAIETAYHLSPRVEQVSSYKTQLIFDAIIAESDMTVKITYSVYAIEK
;
A
#
# COMPACT_ATOMS: atom_id res chain seq x y z
N MET A 1 -21.39 22.54 -1.43
CA MET A 1 -20.07 21.93 -1.17
C MET A 1 -20.23 20.43 -1.34
N ALA A 2 -19.57 19.83 -2.34
CA ALA A 2 -19.47 18.38 -2.43
C ALA A 2 -18.57 17.91 -1.27
N LYS A 3 -18.92 16.80 -0.61
CA LYS A 3 -18.05 16.22 0.41
C LYS A 3 -16.79 15.67 -0.30
N PRO A 4 -15.58 15.90 0.24
CA PRO A 4 -14.37 15.33 -0.34
C PRO A 4 -14.48 13.80 -0.34
N THR A 5 -14.07 13.17 -1.44
CA THR A 5 -13.93 11.71 -1.54
C THR A 5 -12.47 11.36 -1.37
N TYR A 6 -12.16 10.34 -0.57
CA TYR A 6 -10.78 9.93 -0.32
C TYR A 6 -10.44 8.71 -1.17
N ILE A 7 -9.30 8.72 -1.85
CA ILE A 7 -8.82 7.58 -2.64
C ILE A 7 -7.59 6.99 -1.98
N LEU A 8 -7.67 5.69 -1.69
CA LEU A 8 -6.51 4.86 -1.36
C LEU A 8 -5.95 4.26 -2.65
N ILE A 9 -4.67 4.49 -2.90
CA ILE A 9 -3.93 3.92 -4.03
C ILE A 9 -2.91 2.92 -3.49
N ARG A 10 -2.86 1.72 -4.06
CA ARG A 10 -1.81 0.72 -3.84
C ARG A 10 -1.03 0.55 -5.14
N GLU A 11 0.28 0.72 -5.09
CA GLU A 11 1.20 0.58 -6.22
C GLU A 11 2.37 -0.32 -5.81
N SER A 12 2.77 -1.24 -6.69
CA SER A 12 3.94 -2.09 -6.46
C SER A 12 5.07 -1.71 -7.40
N SER A 13 6.29 -1.58 -6.90
CA SER A 13 7.45 -1.16 -7.71
C SER A 13 7.83 -2.15 -8.81
N ASN A 14 7.38 -3.41 -8.70
CA ASN A 14 7.64 -4.48 -9.67
C ASN A 14 6.44 -4.79 -10.57
N GLU A 15 5.28 -4.16 -10.34
CA GLU A 15 4.09 -4.34 -11.19
C GLU A 15 3.78 -3.02 -11.89
N SER A 16 3.54 -3.09 -13.20
CA SER A 16 3.08 -1.91 -13.94
C SER A 16 1.61 -1.67 -13.61
N GLY A 17 1.33 -0.79 -12.66
CA GLY A 17 -0.03 -0.31 -12.38
C GLY A 17 -0.30 -0.01 -10.92
N TYR A 18 -1.50 0.50 -10.67
CA TYR A 18 -1.99 0.75 -9.33
C TYR A 18 -3.46 0.31 -9.21
N THR A 19 -3.85 -0.08 -8.00
CA THR A 19 -5.27 -0.24 -7.64
C THR A 19 -5.72 0.97 -6.84
N ALA A 20 -6.95 1.44 -7.09
CA ALA A 20 -7.52 2.60 -6.43
C ALA A 20 -8.89 2.27 -5.83
N HIS A 21 -9.10 2.68 -4.58
CA HIS A 21 -10.34 2.46 -3.84
C HIS A 21 -10.85 3.78 -3.28
N SER A 22 -12.13 4.10 -3.53
CA SER A 22 -12.77 5.33 -3.04
C SER A 22 -13.48 5.12 -1.72
N PHE A 23 -13.36 6.10 -0.83
CA PHE A 23 -13.91 6.09 0.52
C PHE A 23 -14.65 7.41 0.81
N PRO A 24 -15.75 7.33 1.58
CA PRO A 24 -16.56 8.52 1.91
C PRO A 24 -15.91 9.43 2.96
N THR A 25 -14.91 8.94 3.70
CA THR A 25 -14.22 9.69 4.76
C THR A 25 -12.72 9.37 4.79
N GLU A 26 -11.94 10.32 5.30
CA GLU A 26 -10.49 10.15 5.49
C GLU A 26 -10.19 8.95 6.40
N THR A 27 -10.91 8.88 7.53
CA THR A 27 -10.75 7.79 8.52
C THR A 27 -10.96 6.42 7.88
N SER A 28 -12.00 6.26 7.04
CA SER A 28 -12.24 4.97 6.38
C SER A 28 -11.14 4.60 5.38
N ALA A 29 -10.58 5.58 4.65
CA ALA A 29 -9.44 5.35 3.78
C ALA A 29 -8.19 4.90 4.57
N TYR A 30 -7.90 5.55 5.70
CA TYR A 30 -6.77 5.15 6.56
C TYR A 30 -6.96 3.79 7.22
N THR A 31 -8.18 3.47 7.69
CA THR A 31 -8.47 2.13 8.22
C THR A 31 -8.27 1.07 7.15
N ALA A 32 -8.72 1.32 5.92
CA ALA A 32 -8.48 0.40 4.81
C ALA A 32 -6.98 0.26 4.49
N MET A 33 -6.23 1.36 4.51
CA MET A 33 -4.77 1.35 4.30
C MET A 33 -4.06 0.46 5.33
N ASP A 34 -4.35 0.63 6.62
CA ASP A 34 -3.77 -0.19 7.69
C ASP A 34 -4.12 -1.67 7.54
N CYS A 35 -5.39 -1.99 7.21
CA CYS A 35 -5.81 -3.36 6.95
C CYS A 35 -5.06 -3.99 5.75
N MET A 36 -4.89 -3.24 4.65
CA MET A 36 -4.20 -3.73 3.47
C MET A 36 -2.71 -3.95 3.72
N VAL A 37 -2.03 -3.02 4.42
CA VAL A 37 -0.62 -3.18 4.80
C VAL A 37 -0.43 -4.43 5.65
N LYS A 38 -1.29 -4.65 6.66
CA LYS A 38 -1.22 -5.85 7.52
C LYS A 38 -1.48 -7.14 6.75
N SER A 39 -2.51 -7.14 5.90
CA SER A 39 -2.86 -8.29 5.08
C SER A 39 -1.72 -8.66 4.13
N ASP A 40 -1.17 -7.68 3.42
CA ASP A 40 -0.09 -7.92 2.45
C ASP A 40 1.20 -8.35 3.16
N THR A 41 1.50 -7.78 4.33
CA THR A 41 2.63 -8.22 5.17
C THR A 41 2.51 -9.70 5.51
N ALA A 42 1.37 -10.12 6.06
CA ALA A 42 1.12 -11.51 6.45
C ALA A 42 1.15 -12.47 5.24
N ALA A 43 0.60 -12.03 4.10
CA ALA A 43 0.64 -12.79 2.86
C ALA A 43 2.09 -13.01 2.37
N ILE A 44 2.93 -11.97 2.42
CA ILE A 44 4.33 -12.06 2.00
C ILE A 44 5.14 -12.94 2.96
N GLU A 45 4.98 -12.76 4.27
CA GLU A 45 5.61 -13.61 5.29
C GLU A 45 5.27 -15.08 5.09
N THR A 46 3.99 -15.38 4.82
CA THR A 46 3.51 -16.75 4.65
C THR A 46 3.96 -17.37 3.32
N ALA A 47 3.86 -16.62 2.22
CA ALA A 47 4.12 -17.16 0.89
C ALA A 47 5.61 -17.26 0.56
N TYR A 48 6.42 -16.34 1.07
CA TYR A 48 7.83 -16.22 0.69
C TYR A 48 8.80 -16.43 1.86
N HIS A 49 8.30 -16.62 3.09
CA HIS A 49 9.14 -16.75 4.30
C HIS A 49 10.08 -15.55 4.50
N LEU A 50 9.65 -14.37 4.07
CA LEU A 50 10.39 -13.11 4.19
C LEU A 50 9.95 -12.36 5.45
N SER A 51 10.73 -11.34 5.83
CA SER A 51 10.35 -10.40 6.89
C SER A 51 10.22 -9.00 6.30
N PRO A 52 9.03 -8.61 5.83
CA PRO A 52 8.79 -7.29 5.30
C PRO A 52 8.94 -6.21 6.37
N ARG A 53 9.43 -5.04 5.97
CA ARG A 53 9.49 -3.85 6.80
C ARG A 53 8.41 -2.87 6.37
N VAL A 54 7.59 -2.44 7.33
CA VAL A 54 6.65 -1.33 7.16
C VAL A 54 7.35 -0.01 7.49
N GLU A 55 7.22 0.98 6.63
CA GLU A 55 7.75 2.33 6.83
C GLU A 55 6.66 3.37 6.56
N GLN A 56 6.39 4.24 7.54
CA GLN A 56 5.52 5.39 7.33
C GLN A 56 6.35 6.53 6.74
N VAL A 57 6.09 6.88 5.48
CA VAL A 57 6.84 7.92 4.74
C VAL A 57 6.27 9.31 5.00
N SER A 58 4.94 9.39 5.20
CA SER A 58 4.25 10.60 5.62
C SER A 58 2.90 10.23 6.24
N SER A 59 2.15 11.22 6.75
CA SER A 59 0.81 10.99 7.31
C SER A 59 -0.15 10.28 6.35
N TYR A 60 0.00 10.51 5.03
CA TYR A 60 -0.87 9.95 3.99
C TYR A 60 -0.23 8.83 3.17
N LYS A 61 0.99 8.38 3.53
CA LYS A 61 1.77 7.43 2.73
C LYS A 61 2.53 6.43 3.59
N THR A 62 2.29 5.14 3.32
CA THR A 62 2.99 4.01 3.95
C THR A 62 3.61 3.12 2.88
N GLN A 63 4.78 2.57 3.16
CA GLN A 63 5.48 1.63 2.29
C GLN A 63 5.71 0.31 3.02
N LEU A 64 5.53 -0.78 2.27
CA LEU A 64 5.91 -2.13 2.67
C LEU A 64 7.09 -2.56 1.79
N ILE A 65 8.22 -2.87 2.42
CA ILE A 65 9.51 -3.09 1.76
C ILE A 65 10.00 -4.49 2.10
N PHE A 66 10.40 -5.27 1.11
CA PHE A 66 10.96 -6.61 1.31
C PHE A 66 11.87 -6.99 0.14
N ASP A 67 12.85 -7.85 0.41
CA ASP A 67 13.73 -8.38 -0.62
C ASP A 67 13.14 -9.68 -1.17
N ALA A 68 12.92 -9.74 -2.48
CA ALA A 68 12.38 -10.90 -3.17
C ALA A 68 13.40 -11.40 -4.21
N ILE A 69 13.52 -12.72 -4.32
CA ILE A 69 14.28 -13.35 -5.41
C ILE A 69 13.30 -13.62 -6.55
N ILE A 70 13.40 -12.85 -7.64
CA ILE A 70 12.57 -13.03 -8.84
C ILE A 70 13.49 -13.40 -9.99
N ALA A 71 13.26 -14.56 -10.61
CA ALA A 71 14.05 -15.06 -11.75
C ALA A 71 15.57 -15.01 -11.50
N GLU A 72 16.01 -15.57 -10.38
CA GLU A 72 17.44 -15.66 -9.97
C GLU A 72 18.12 -14.30 -9.71
N SER A 73 17.36 -13.20 -9.61
CA SER A 73 17.88 -11.89 -9.24
C SER A 73 17.29 -11.42 -7.91
N ASP A 74 18.16 -10.97 -7.00
CA ASP A 74 17.76 -10.26 -5.78
C ASP A 74 17.19 -8.88 -6.14
N MET A 75 15.95 -8.63 -5.74
CA MET A 75 15.28 -7.35 -5.95
C MET A 75 14.59 -6.88 -4.67
N THR A 76 14.82 -5.62 -4.31
CA THR A 76 14.01 -4.97 -3.26
C THR A 76 12.68 -4.51 -3.86
N VAL A 77 11.59 -5.09 -3.38
CA VAL A 77 10.21 -4.74 -3.77
C VAL A 77 9.65 -3.72 -2.78
N LYS A 78 8.93 -2.72 -3.30
CA LYS A 78 8.22 -1.71 -2.51
C LYS A 78 6.76 -1.66 -2.92
N ILE A 79 5.87 -1.95 -1.99
CA ILE A 79 4.44 -1.70 -2.14
C ILE A 79 4.11 -0.39 -1.42
N THR A 80 3.62 0.59 -2.16
CA THR A 80 3.27 1.91 -1.67
C THR A 80 1.77 2.05 -1.54
N TYR A 81 1.31 2.49 -0.38
CA TYR A 81 -0.08 2.84 -0.11
C TYR A 81 -0.16 4.35 0.12
N SER A 82 -1.08 5.02 -0.56
CA SER A 82 -1.25 6.48 -0.46
C SER A 82 -2.73 6.86 -0.40
N VAL A 83 -3.08 7.78 0.50
CA VAL A 83 -4.44 8.32 0.63
C VAL A 83 -4.46 9.76 0.10
N TYR A 84 -5.40 10.07 -0.79
CA TYR A 84 -5.58 11.40 -1.37
C TYR A 84 -7.01 11.89 -1.18
N ALA A 85 -7.19 13.17 -0.85
CA ALA A 85 -8.49 13.82 -0.89
C ALA A 85 -8.76 14.35 -2.30
N ILE A 86 -9.95 14.08 -2.83
CA ILE A 86 -10.43 14.62 -4.10
C ILE A 86 -11.63 15.51 -3.80
N GLU A 87 -11.45 16.80 -4.08
CA GLU A 87 -12.53 17.78 -4.12
C GLU A 87 -13.18 17.73 -5.50
N LYS A 88 -14.50 17.56 -5.56
CA LYS A 88 -15.30 17.59 -6.79
C LYS A 88 -15.86 18.98 -7.05
#